data_AF-A0A3M1ZEY3-F1
#
_entry.id   AF-A0A3M1ZEY3-F1
#
_cell.length_a   1.000
_cell.length_b   1.000
_cell.length_c   1.000
_cell.angle_alpha   90.00
_cell.angle_beta   90.00
_cell.angle_gamma   90.00
#
_symmetry.space_group_name_H-M   'P 1'
#
loop_
_entity.id
_entity.type
_entity.pdbx_description
1 polymer ?
#
loop_
_entity_poly.entity_id
_entity_poly.type
_entity_poly.pdbx_seq_one_letter_code
_entity_poly.pdbx_strand_id
1 'polypeptide(L)'
;MSKKKSGLEAARSIIRAWQRDEPGNGVKPEDCGPWAEIMTEAARAFEARGLPAAMRVISVEPELIRVVAENAPGAAADLFPHYSLSTGLQLPDTEWLVYGAIAERDAGMIFGDAASGKTYLAIDLAVSLAAGLDWMNRWPVERPRRVLYFIAEGRRKFFRRVL
;
A
#
# COMPACT_ATOMS: atom_id res chain seq x y z
N MET A 1 -15.91 25.38 -24.52
CA MET A 1 -14.76 25.23 -23.61
C MET A 1 -15.28 25.15 -22.17
N SER A 2 -15.34 23.96 -21.57
CA SER A 2 -15.82 23.77 -20.19
C SER A 2 -14.68 24.07 -19.20
N LYS A 3 -14.89 25.00 -18.26
CA LYS A 3 -13.91 25.31 -17.20
C LYS A 3 -13.69 24.06 -16.35
N LYS A 4 -12.46 23.52 -16.31
CA LYS A 4 -12.08 22.44 -15.39
C LYS A 4 -12.37 22.90 -13.97
N LYS A 5 -13.31 22.24 -13.29
CA LYS A 5 -13.56 22.43 -11.86
C LYS A 5 -12.25 22.19 -11.10
N SER A 6 -12.02 22.97 -10.03
CA SER A 6 -10.89 22.70 -9.15
C SER A 6 -10.99 21.28 -8.56
N GLY A 7 -9.87 20.64 -8.25
CA GLY A 7 -9.87 19.26 -7.71
C GLY A 7 -10.74 19.11 -6.46
N LEU A 8 -10.80 20.16 -5.63
CA LEU A 8 -11.65 20.21 -4.43
C LEU A 8 -13.14 20.30 -4.77
N GLU A 9 -13.53 21.07 -5.78
CA GLU A 9 -14.92 21.16 -6.25
C GLU A 9 -15.37 19.86 -6.91
N ALA A 10 -14.48 19.19 -7.64
CA ALA A 10 -14.76 17.87 -8.19
C ALA A 10 -14.97 16.83 -7.08
N ALA A 11 -14.10 16.79 -6.07
CA ALA A 11 -14.24 15.90 -4.92
C ALA A 11 -15.54 16.14 -4.13
N ARG A 12 -15.87 17.41 -3.84
CA ARG A 12 -17.13 17.79 -3.17
C ARG A 12 -18.36 17.38 -3.98
N SER A 13 -18.31 17.52 -5.30
CA SER A 13 -19.40 17.12 -6.20
C SER A 13 -19.63 15.60 -6.16
N ILE A 14 -18.55 14.81 -6.07
CA ILE A 14 -18.64 13.34 -6.01
C ILE A 14 -19.21 12.89 -4.67
N ILE A 15 -18.74 13.45 -3.55
CA ILE A 15 -19.24 13.11 -2.20
C ILE A 15 -20.73 13.41 -2.07
N ARG A 16 -21.19 14.56 -2.57
CA ARG A 16 -22.63 14.93 -2.55
C ARG A 16 -23.49 14.05 -3.45
N ALA A 17 -22.94 13.60 -4.58
CA ALA A 17 -23.62 12.67 -5.47
C ALA A 17 -23.77 11.28 -4.81
N TRP A 18 -22.73 10.84 -4.09
CA TRP A 18 -22.73 9.63 -3.26
C TRP A 18 -23.80 9.69 -2.15
N GLN A 19 -23.94 10.81 -1.46
CA GLN A 19 -24.96 11.00 -0.41
C GLN A 19 -26.40 10.98 -0.93
N ARG A 20 -26.62 11.06 -2.25
CA ARG A 20 -27.93 11.12 -2.90
C ARG A 20 -28.27 9.86 -3.69
N ASP A 21 -27.49 8.79 -3.55
CA ASP A 21 -27.64 7.54 -4.33
C ASP A 21 -27.53 7.71 -5.86
N GLU A 22 -26.97 8.84 -6.33
CA GLU A 22 -26.79 9.14 -7.77
C GLU A 22 -25.33 9.47 -8.13
N PRO A 23 -24.38 8.57 -7.91
CA PRO A 23 -23.00 8.82 -8.31
C PRO A 23 -22.89 8.81 -9.85
N GLY A 24 -22.25 9.85 -10.40
CA GLY A 24 -22.18 10.08 -11.86
C GLY A 24 -21.43 9.03 -12.69
N ASN A 25 -20.95 7.95 -12.06
CA ASN A 25 -20.34 6.79 -12.70
C ASN A 25 -21.27 5.56 -12.73
N GLY A 26 -22.50 5.67 -12.22
CA GLY A 26 -23.50 4.59 -12.22
C GLY A 26 -23.26 3.48 -11.19
N VAL A 27 -22.27 3.63 -10.30
CA VAL A 27 -21.94 2.65 -9.25
C VAL A 27 -22.73 2.97 -8.00
N LYS A 28 -23.75 2.19 -7.66
CA LYS A 28 -24.57 2.46 -6.47
C LYS A 28 -23.85 1.99 -5.19
N PRO A 29 -24.25 2.46 -4.00
CA PRO A 29 -23.68 1.97 -2.75
C PRO A 29 -23.81 0.45 -2.57
N GLU A 30 -24.91 -0.14 -3.01
CA GLU A 30 -25.12 -1.60 -3.05
C GLU A 30 -24.06 -2.35 -3.88
N ASP A 31 -23.47 -1.71 -4.90
CA ASP A 31 -22.39 -2.28 -5.72
C ASP A 31 -21.01 -2.21 -5.05
N CYS A 32 -20.87 -1.42 -3.98
CA CYS A 32 -19.59 -1.20 -3.29
C CYS A 32 -19.35 -2.19 -2.15
N GLY A 33 -20.33 -3.03 -1.80
CA GLY A 33 -20.22 -3.98 -0.69
C GLY A 33 -19.85 -3.28 0.64
N PRO A 34 -18.98 -3.87 1.49
CA PRO A 34 -18.56 -3.28 2.76
C PRO A 34 -17.93 -1.87 2.65
N TRP A 35 -17.44 -1.49 1.47
CA TRP A 35 -16.88 -0.16 1.24
C TRP A 35 -17.93 0.96 1.28
N ALA A 36 -19.20 0.66 1.00
CA ALA A 36 -20.26 1.67 1.11
C ALA A 36 -20.39 2.21 2.54
N GLU A 37 -20.29 1.33 3.53
CA GLU A 37 -20.38 1.69 4.95
C GLU A 37 -19.18 2.52 5.39
N ILE A 38 -17.97 2.11 5.01
CA ILE A 38 -16.73 2.84 5.29
C ILE A 38 -16.75 4.23 4.67
N MET A 39 -17.17 4.34 3.40
CA MET A 39 -17.23 5.63 2.71
C MET A 39 -18.32 6.54 3.27
N THR A 40 -19.44 5.97 3.73
CA THR A 40 -20.50 6.71 4.44
C THR A 40 -19.98 7.26 5.76
N GLU A 41 -19.29 6.45 6.55
CA GLU A 41 -18.73 6.87 7.82
C GLU A 41 -17.57 7.86 7.65
N ALA A 42 -16.73 7.68 6.63
CA ALA A 42 -15.68 8.63 6.28
C ALA A 42 -16.26 10.00 5.88
N ALA A 43 -17.36 10.00 5.13
CA ALA A 43 -18.07 11.23 4.77
C ALA A 43 -18.65 11.94 6.01
N ARG A 44 -19.26 11.20 6.94
CA ARG A 44 -19.74 11.75 8.23
C ARG A 44 -18.60 12.32 9.07
N ALA A 45 -17.49 11.58 9.18
CA ALA A 45 -16.31 12.02 9.91
C ALA A 45 -15.69 13.28 9.29
N PHE A 46 -15.68 13.37 7.95
CA PHE A 46 -15.26 14.57 7.23
C PHE A 46 -16.13 15.78 7.57
N GLU A 47 -17.45 15.63 7.55
CA GLU A 47 -18.38 16.72 7.87
C GLU A 47 -18.26 17.18 9.31
N ALA A 48 -18.08 16.24 10.26
CA ALA A 48 -18.00 16.56 11.67
C ALA A 48 -16.65 17.15 12.09
N ARG A 49 -15.53 16.64 11.54
CA ARG A 49 -14.17 16.89 12.07
C ARG A 49 -13.10 17.09 11.00
N GLY A 50 -13.50 17.20 9.73
CA GLY A 50 -12.60 17.48 8.62
C GLY A 50 -11.75 16.29 8.16
N LEU A 51 -10.82 16.59 7.25
CA LEU A 51 -9.99 15.61 6.55
C LEU A 51 -9.23 14.61 7.45
N PRO A 52 -8.62 15.02 8.58
CA PRO A 52 -7.90 14.07 9.44
C PRO A 52 -8.79 12.97 10.03
N ALA A 53 -10.05 13.27 10.31
CA ALA A 53 -11.00 12.29 10.84
C ALA A 53 -11.47 11.33 9.75
N ALA A 54 -11.75 11.83 8.55
CA ALA A 54 -12.09 11.00 7.40
C ALA A 54 -10.96 10.02 7.02
N MET A 55 -9.71 10.49 7.05
CA MET A 55 -8.53 9.66 6.76
C MET A 55 -8.39 8.49 7.73
N ARG A 56 -8.73 8.67 9.01
CA ARG A 56 -8.72 7.57 9.99
C ARG A 56 -9.73 6.47 9.67
N VAL A 57 -10.85 6.82 9.05
CA VAL A 57 -11.87 5.85 8.61
C VAL A 57 -11.42 5.15 7.33
N ILE A 58 -10.89 5.90 6.36
CA ILE A 58 -10.46 5.37 5.05
C ILE A 58 -9.21 4.50 5.15
N SER A 59 -8.33 4.75 6.12
CA SER A 59 -7.10 3.97 6.34
C SER A 59 -7.33 2.53 6.82
N VAL A 60 -8.57 2.08 6.89
CA VAL A 60 -8.91 0.73 7.37
C VAL A 60 -9.61 -0.03 6.26
N GLU A 61 -8.96 -1.08 5.74
CA GLU A 61 -9.59 -1.98 4.77
C GLU A 61 -10.63 -2.86 5.51
N PRO A 62 -11.85 -3.07 4.98
CA PRO A 62 -12.87 -3.86 5.69
C PRO A 62 -12.43 -5.30 5.99
N GLU A 63 -11.66 -5.92 5.08
CA GLU A 63 -11.06 -7.25 5.32
C GLU A 63 -9.91 -7.19 6.32
N LEU A 64 -9.14 -6.11 6.35
CA LEU A 64 -8.08 -5.91 7.35
C LEU A 64 -8.67 -5.75 8.75
N ILE A 65 -9.87 -5.15 8.91
CA ILE A 65 -10.58 -5.11 10.20
C ILE A 65 -10.89 -6.52 10.68
N ARG A 66 -11.39 -7.38 9.80
CA ARG A 66 -11.69 -8.77 10.15
C ARG A 66 -10.42 -9.53 10.53
N VAL A 67 -9.36 -9.43 9.72
CA VAL A 67 -8.07 -10.06 10.01
C VAL A 67 -7.49 -9.53 11.33
N VAL A 68 -7.56 -8.23 11.61
CA VAL A 68 -7.06 -7.63 12.88
C VAL A 68 -7.95 -8.00 14.08
N ALA A 69 -9.27 -8.12 13.89
CA ALA A 69 -10.19 -8.50 14.96
C ALA A 69 -10.11 -10.00 15.30
N GLU A 70 -9.91 -10.85 14.27
CA GLU A 70 -9.67 -12.28 14.42
C GLU A 70 -8.27 -12.57 14.96
N ASN A 71 -7.30 -11.68 14.72
CA ASN A 71 -5.97 -11.65 15.32
C ASN A 71 -5.86 -10.54 16.37
N ALA A 72 -6.87 -10.42 17.26
CA ALA A 72 -6.81 -9.51 18.40
C ALA A 72 -5.45 -9.68 19.10
N PRO A 73 -4.75 -8.59 19.47
CA PRO A 73 -3.36 -8.66 19.89
C PRO A 73 -3.21 -9.59 21.10
N GLY A 74 -2.82 -10.84 20.84
CA GLY A 74 -2.20 -11.68 21.86
C GLY A 74 -1.01 -10.90 22.39
N ALA A 75 -0.99 -10.68 23.71
CA ALA A 75 0.01 -9.95 24.49
C ALA A 75 1.02 -9.20 23.62
N ALA A 76 0.78 -7.90 23.38
CA ALA A 76 1.61 -7.03 22.55
C ALA A 76 3.07 -7.49 22.59
N ALA A 77 3.48 -8.20 21.54
CA ALA A 77 4.87 -8.57 21.38
C ALA A 77 5.65 -7.26 21.48
N ASP A 78 6.73 -7.25 22.24
CA ASP A 78 7.58 -6.07 22.35
C ASP A 78 8.15 -5.79 20.94
N LEU A 79 7.46 -4.94 20.17
CA LEU A 79 7.70 -4.74 18.74
C LEU A 79 9.08 -4.11 18.49
N PHE A 80 9.66 -3.53 19.53
CA PHE A 80 10.97 -2.91 19.54
C PHE A 80 11.75 -3.40 20.75
N PRO A 81 12.24 -4.66 20.72
CA PRO A 81 13.01 -5.19 21.82
C PRO A 81 14.23 -4.28 22.07
N HIS A 82 14.37 -3.83 23.31
CA HIS A 82 15.52 -3.02 23.72
C HIS A 82 16.73 -3.92 23.94
N TYR A 83 17.76 -3.75 23.13
CA TYR A 83 19.04 -4.42 23.31
C TYR A 83 20.03 -3.52 24.04
N SER A 84 20.73 -4.06 25.03
CA SER A 84 21.94 -3.42 25.55
C SER A 84 23.03 -3.43 24.47
N LEU A 85 24.01 -2.51 24.53
CA LEU A 85 25.14 -2.51 23.60
C LEU A 85 25.88 -3.86 23.58
N SER A 86 26.07 -4.47 24.76
CA SER A 86 26.67 -5.81 24.88
C SER A 86 25.84 -6.89 24.20
N THR A 87 24.51 -6.80 24.26
CA THR A 87 23.61 -7.76 23.60
C THR A 87 23.61 -7.54 22.09
N GLY A 88 23.65 -6.28 21.63
CA GLY A 88 23.71 -5.94 20.20
C GLY A 88 24.95 -6.52 19.50
N LEU A 89 26.09 -6.54 20.19
CA LEU A 89 27.35 -7.13 19.68
C LEU A 89 27.31 -8.66 19.57
N GLN A 90 26.31 -9.32 20.17
CA GLN A 90 26.13 -10.78 20.15
C GLN A 90 24.99 -11.21 19.22
N LEU A 91 24.33 -10.28 18.53
CA LEU A 91 23.28 -10.62 17.58
C LEU A 91 23.88 -11.38 16.38
N PRO A 92 23.12 -12.32 15.80
CA PRO A 92 23.56 -13.00 14.59
C PRO A 92 23.78 -11.99 13.45
N ASP A 93 24.64 -12.37 12.51
CA ASP A 93 24.86 -11.59 11.30
C ASP A 93 23.54 -11.37 10.54
N THR A 94 23.45 -10.21 9.87
CA THR A 94 22.29 -9.87 9.04
C THR A 94 22.11 -10.90 7.93
N GLU A 95 20.96 -11.57 7.92
CA GLU A 95 20.50 -12.33 6.76
C GLU A 95 20.10 -11.35 5.65
N TRP A 96 20.45 -11.66 4.40
CA TRP A 96 20.21 -10.75 3.26
C TRP A 96 19.18 -11.31 2.29
N LEU A 97 18.20 -10.47 1.93
CA LEU A 97 17.34 -10.72 0.78
C LEU A 97 18.05 -10.32 -0.52
N VAL A 98 18.72 -9.16 -0.49
CA VAL A 98 19.62 -8.66 -1.52
C VAL A 98 20.86 -8.13 -0.80
N TYR A 99 22.01 -8.76 -1.03
CA TYR A 99 23.22 -8.48 -0.26
C TYR A 99 23.63 -7.01 -0.36
N GLY A 100 23.80 -6.35 0.79
CA GLY A 100 24.21 -4.94 0.89
C GLY A 100 23.12 -3.92 0.56
N ALA A 101 21.89 -4.36 0.23
CA ALA A 101 20.79 -3.47 -0.12
C ALA A 101 19.52 -3.71 0.70
N ILE A 102 19.11 -4.98 0.88
CA ILE A 102 17.85 -5.33 1.54
C ILE A 102 18.09 -6.52 2.47
N ALA A 103 17.91 -6.31 3.77
CA ALA A 103 17.96 -7.37 4.76
C ALA A 103 16.76 -8.33 4.62
N GLU A 104 16.94 -9.59 4.98
CA GLU A 104 15.85 -10.55 5.05
C GLU A 104 14.89 -10.16 6.19
N ARG A 105 13.58 -10.31 5.96
CA ARG A 105 12.49 -9.92 6.88
C ARG A 105 12.38 -8.40 7.17
N ASP A 106 12.92 -7.57 6.29
CA ASP A 106 12.80 -6.11 6.39
C ASP A 106 11.75 -5.55 5.40
N ALA A 107 11.31 -4.31 5.64
CA ALA A 107 10.38 -3.58 4.77
C ALA A 107 11.10 -2.39 4.10
N GLY A 108 11.14 -2.40 2.77
CA GLY A 108 11.73 -1.33 1.95
C GLY A 108 10.69 -0.48 1.23
N MET A 109 11.04 0.77 0.91
CA MET A 109 10.21 1.69 0.11
C MET A 109 10.96 2.22 -1.11
N ILE A 110 10.36 2.08 -2.29
CA ILE A 110 10.84 2.74 -3.53
C ILE A 110 10.03 4.03 -3.72
N PHE A 111 10.70 5.18 -3.64
CA PHE A 111 10.07 6.50 -3.78
C PHE A 111 10.73 7.35 -4.88
N GLY A 112 10.03 8.39 -5.34
CA GLY A 112 10.49 9.29 -6.40
C GLY A 112 9.36 9.86 -7.25
N ASP A 113 9.68 10.78 -8.15
CA ASP A 113 8.72 11.52 -8.97
C ASP A 113 7.86 10.64 -9.89
N ALA A 114 6.75 11.18 -10.38
CA ALA A 114 5.96 10.50 -11.41
C ALA A 114 6.83 10.21 -12.64
N ALA A 115 6.68 9.00 -13.20
CA ALA A 115 7.49 8.51 -14.32
C ALA A 115 9.01 8.36 -14.06
N SER A 116 9.48 8.40 -12.80
CA SER A 116 10.90 8.16 -12.45
C SER A 116 11.36 6.70 -12.58
N GLY A 117 10.49 5.77 -13.03
CA GLY A 117 10.86 4.37 -13.23
C GLY A 117 10.61 3.43 -12.04
N LYS A 118 10.01 3.88 -10.94
CA LYS A 118 9.73 3.05 -9.73
C LYS A 118 9.10 1.69 -10.04
N THR A 119 8.12 1.65 -10.94
CA THR A 119 7.44 0.41 -11.35
C THR A 119 8.41 -0.55 -12.03
N TYR A 120 9.28 -0.05 -12.90
CA TYR A 120 10.29 -0.90 -13.56
C TYR A 120 11.31 -1.41 -12.54
N LEU A 121 11.72 -0.56 -11.60
CA LEU A 121 12.62 -0.94 -10.52
C LEU A 121 12.04 -2.05 -9.64
N ALA A 122 10.77 -1.93 -9.27
CA ALA A 122 10.07 -2.93 -8.46
C ALA A 122 9.88 -4.26 -9.21
N ILE A 123 9.63 -4.22 -10.52
CA ILE A 123 9.53 -5.42 -11.36
C ILE A 123 10.90 -6.08 -11.51
N ASP A 124 11.95 -5.31 -11.78
CA ASP A 124 13.33 -5.83 -11.90
C ASP A 124 13.74 -6.55 -10.62
N LEU A 125 13.51 -5.91 -9.46
CA LEU A 125 13.73 -6.54 -8.16
C LEU A 125 12.91 -7.84 -8.01
N ALA A 126 11.62 -7.82 -8.35
CA ALA A 126 10.76 -8.99 -8.25
C ALA A 126 11.25 -10.17 -9.12
N VAL A 127 11.71 -9.88 -10.35
CA VAL A 127 12.24 -10.90 -11.27
C VAL A 127 13.59 -11.40 -10.80
N SER A 128 14.51 -10.52 -10.41
CA SER A 128 15.82 -10.89 -9.84
C SER A 128 15.65 -11.81 -8.62
N LEU A 129 14.74 -11.47 -7.71
CA LEU A 129 14.41 -12.31 -6.55
C LEU A 129 13.79 -13.65 -6.97
N ALA A 130 12.85 -13.66 -7.91
CA ALA A 130 12.20 -14.89 -8.36
C ALA A 130 13.16 -15.85 -9.07
N ALA A 131 14.10 -15.31 -9.86
CA ALA A 131 15.06 -16.09 -10.63
C ALA A 131 16.36 -16.40 -9.87
N GLY A 132 16.63 -15.71 -8.74
CA GLY A 132 17.93 -15.78 -8.07
C GLY A 132 19.06 -15.14 -8.90
N LEU A 133 18.74 -14.08 -9.63
CA LEU A 133 19.70 -13.31 -10.42
C LEU A 133 20.10 -12.05 -9.65
N ASP A 134 21.32 -11.57 -9.90
CA ASP A 134 21.78 -10.30 -9.35
C ASP A 134 20.81 -9.17 -9.71
N TRP A 135 20.40 -8.40 -8.71
CA TRP A 135 19.57 -7.23 -8.91
C TRP A 135 20.41 -6.10 -9.51
N MET A 136 19.90 -5.47 -10.59
CA MET A 136 20.62 -4.46 -11.37
C MET A 136 21.99 -4.89 -11.90
N ASN A 137 22.26 -6.20 -12.05
CA ASN A 137 23.61 -6.73 -12.34
C ASN A 137 24.70 -6.22 -11.38
N ARG A 138 24.33 -5.89 -10.14
CA ARG A 138 25.23 -5.28 -9.15
C ARG A 138 25.08 -5.90 -7.77
N TRP A 139 23.86 -6.20 -7.36
CA TRP A 139 23.55 -6.60 -5.99
C TRP A 139 23.17 -8.08 -5.95
N PRO A 140 23.99 -8.93 -5.31
CA PRO A 140 23.76 -10.37 -5.29
C PRO A 140 22.45 -10.76 -4.62
N VAL A 141 21.74 -11.70 -5.24
CA VAL A 141 20.60 -12.41 -4.65
C VAL A 141 21.05 -13.83 -4.35
N GLU A 142 21.16 -14.20 -3.07
CA GLU A 142 21.77 -15.47 -2.66
C GLU A 142 21.03 -16.70 -3.20
N ARG A 143 19.70 -16.62 -3.30
CA ARG A 143 18.85 -17.73 -3.75
C ARG A 143 17.51 -17.25 -4.31
N PRO A 144 16.90 -18.01 -5.25
CA PRO A 144 15.54 -17.76 -5.71
C PRO A 144 14.51 -17.69 -4.57
N ARG A 145 13.57 -16.75 -4.67
CA ARG A 145 12.52 -16.49 -3.69
C ARG A 145 11.14 -16.59 -4.33
N ARG A 146 10.11 -16.86 -3.51
CA ARG A 146 8.72 -16.71 -3.94
C ARG A 146 8.34 -15.24 -3.83
N VAL A 147 7.85 -14.66 -4.91
CA VAL A 147 7.51 -13.24 -4.99
C VAL A 147 6.04 -13.06 -5.32
N LEU A 148 5.37 -12.19 -4.56
CA LEU A 148 4.00 -11.76 -4.82
C LEU A 148 4.02 -10.27 -5.15
N TYR A 149 3.54 -9.90 -6.33
CA TYR A 149 3.53 -8.52 -6.81
C TYR A 149 2.09 -7.99 -6.88
N PHE A 150 1.75 -7.02 -6.04
CA PHE A 150 0.44 -6.39 -6.02
C PHE A 150 0.41 -5.12 -6.90
N ILE A 151 -0.57 -5.03 -7.80
CA ILE A 151 -0.80 -3.86 -8.65
C ILE A 151 -2.03 -3.11 -8.16
N ALA A 152 -1.83 -2.04 -7.40
CA ALA A 152 -2.91 -1.17 -6.92
C ALA A 152 -3.39 -0.17 -7.99
N GLU A 153 -2.54 0.18 -8.97
CA GLU A 153 -2.86 1.18 -10.00
C GLU A 153 -2.92 0.57 -11.42
N GLY A 154 -4.10 0.62 -12.04
CA GLY A 154 -4.26 0.57 -13.50
C GLY A 154 -3.81 -0.71 -14.23
N ARG A 155 -4.62 -1.78 -14.16
CA ARG A 155 -4.42 -3.07 -14.87
C ARG A 155 -4.06 -2.93 -16.36
N ARG A 156 -4.63 -1.96 -17.08
CA ARG A 156 -4.48 -1.79 -18.54
C ARG A 156 -3.13 -1.22 -19.01
N LYS A 157 -2.39 -0.47 -18.17
CA LYS A 157 -1.13 0.16 -18.58
C LYS A 157 0.12 -0.63 -18.17
N PHE A 158 -0.03 -1.65 -17.33
CA PHE A 158 1.05 -2.51 -16.88
C PHE A 158 1.50 -3.46 -18.01
N PHE A 159 0.57 -4.21 -18.60
CA PHE A 159 0.89 -5.19 -19.66
C PHE A 159 1.48 -4.56 -20.93
N ARG A 160 1.19 -3.29 -21.23
CA ARG A 160 1.76 -2.58 -22.39
C ARG A 160 3.22 -2.14 -22.21
N ARG A 161 3.79 -2.35 -21.03
CA ARG A 161 5.17 -1.96 -20.68
C ARG A 161 6.08 -3.15 -20.44
N VAL A 162 5.50 -4.35 -20.39
CA VAL A 162 6.19 -5.62 -20.13
C VAL A 162 6.10 -6.56 -21.36
N LEU A 163 5.12 -6.33 -22.25
CA LEU A 163 4.98 -6.96 -23.57
C LEU A 163 5.15 -5.92 -24.68
#